data_AF-A0A957DIE6-F1
#
_entry.id   AF-A0A957DIE6-F1
#
_cell.length_a   1.000
_cell.length_b   1.000
_cell.length_c   1.000
_cell.angle_alpha   90.00
_cell.angle_beta   90.00
_cell.angle_gamma   90.00
#
_symmetry.space_group_name_H-M   'P 1'
#
loop_
_entity.id
_entity.type
_entity.pdbx_description
1 polymer ?
#
loop_
_entity_poly.entity_id
_entity_poly.type
_entity_poly.pdbx_seq_one_letter_code
_entity_poly.pdbx_strand_id
1 'polypeptide(L)' 'ICTPENPLGATMVSAEGACAAYYRYGRHLLTLEEDNV' A
#
# COMPACT_ATOMS: atom_id res chain seq x y z
N ILE A 1 4.35 4.71 13.32
CA ILE A 1 4.63 4.45 11.88
C ILE A 1 4.32 2.98 11.58
N CYS A 2 3.55 2.69 10.53
CA CYS A 2 3.17 1.33 10.13
C CYS A 2 4.12 0.92 8.98
N THR A 3 4.98 -0.08 9.20
CA THR A 3 5.92 -0.60 8.19
C THR A 3 5.87 -2.14 8.16
N PRO A 4 6.38 -2.80 7.12
CA PRO A 4 6.50 -4.26 7.10
C PRO A 4 7.28 -4.82 8.31
N GLU A 5 8.26 -4.07 8.82
CA GLU A 5 9.05 -4.42 10.01
C GLU A 5 8.30 -4.18 11.33
N ASN A 6 7.32 -3.26 11.34
CA ASN A 6 6.48 -2.96 12.50
C ASN A 6 5.01 -2.85 12.06
N PRO A 7 4.35 -4.01 11.80
CA PRO A 7 2.97 -4.02 11.36
C PRO A 7 2.04 -3.63 12.51
N LEU A 8 1.14 -2.68 12.28
CA LEU A 8 0.14 -2.28 13.28
C LEU A 8 -1.14 -3.13 13.22
N GLY A 9 -1.25 -4.05 12.26
CA GLY A 9 -2.41 -4.92 12.10
C GLY A 9 -2.36 -5.81 10.86
N ALA A 10 -3.41 -6.62 10.68
CA ALA A 10 -3.52 -7.61 9.59
C ALA A 10 -3.41 -6.98 8.19
N THR A 11 -3.79 -5.71 8.05
CA THR A 11 -3.71 -4.94 6.80
C THR A 11 -2.28 -4.69 6.31
N MET A 12 -1.27 -4.82 7.18
CA MET A 12 0.16 -4.70 6.81
C MET A 12 0.88 -6.04 6.82
N VAL A 13 0.40 -7.03 7.60
CA VAL A 13 0.95 -8.40 7.61
C VAL A 13 0.52 -9.19 6.37
N SER A 14 -0.71 -8.97 5.89
CA SER A 14 -1.21 -9.64 4.69
C SER A 14 -0.61 -9.03 3.43
N ALA A 15 -0.14 -9.87 2.49
CA ALA A 15 0.35 -9.44 1.19
C ALA A 15 -0.73 -8.77 0.32
N GLU A 16 -2.00 -9.11 0.57
CA GLU A 16 -3.20 -8.53 -0.05
C GLU A 16 -3.80 -7.37 0.78
N GLY A 17 -3.21 -7.07 1.94
CA GLY A 17 -3.70 -6.01 2.82
C GLY A 17 -3.53 -4.63 2.20
N ALA A 18 -4.51 -3.75 2.39
CA ALA A 18 -4.49 -2.40 1.83
C ALA A 18 -3.23 -1.60 2.24
N CYS A 19 -2.77 -1.74 3.48
CA CYS A 19 -1.57 -1.05 3.95
C CYS A 19 -0.30 -1.63 3.31
N ALA A 20 -0.21 -2.96 3.17
CA ALA A 20 0.91 -3.61 2.48
C ALA A 20 0.93 -3.24 0.98
N ALA A 21 -0.23 -3.22 0.32
CA ALA A 21 -0.39 -2.81 -1.06
C ALA A 21 -0.02 -1.33 -1.25
N TYR A 22 -0.44 -0.44 -0.35
CA TYR A 22 -0.05 0.96 -0.38
C TYR A 22 1.46 1.16 -0.15
N TYR A 23 2.06 0.43 0.78
CA TYR A 23 3.50 0.50 1.01
C TYR A 23 4.31 -0.03 -0.19
N ARG A 24 3.84 -1.09 -0.86
CA ARG A 24 4.53 -1.73 -1.99
C ARG A 24 4.28 -1.04 -3.34
N TYR A 25 3.04 -0.62 -3.58
CA TYR A 25 2.57 -0.13 -4.87
C TYR A 25 2.01 1.29 -4.81
N GLY A 26 1.88 1.92 -3.65
CA GLY A 26 1.33 3.27 -3.52
C GLY A 26 2.09 4.33 -4.33
N ARG A 27 3.38 4.11 -4.62
CA ARG A 27 4.15 4.95 -5.54
C ARG A 27 3.72 4.82 -7.01
N HIS A 28 3.09 3.71 -7.38
CA HIS A 28 2.57 3.42 -8.73
C HIS A 28 1.07 3.69 -8.88
N LEU A 29 0.33 3.92 -7.79
CA LEU A 29 -1.10 4.26 -7.86
C LEU A 29 -1.32 5.70 -8.35
N LEU A 30 -0.38 6.61 -8.07
CA LEU A 30 -0.44 7.99 -8.57
C LEU A 30 -0.30 8.10 -10.10
N THR A 31 0.14 7.04 -10.78
CA THR A 31 0.25 7.03 -12.26
C THR A 31 -0.98 6.45 -12.95
N LEU A 32 -1.99 5.98 -12.22
CA LEU A 32 -3.25 5.49 -12.80
C LEU A 32 -4.40 6.51 -12.72
N GLU A 33 -4.21 7.62 -12.00
CA GLU A 33 -5.15 8.75 -11.98
C GLU A 33 -4.82 9.84 -13.03
N GLU A 34 -3.74 9.70 -13.81
CA GLU A 34 -3.44 10.61 -14.93
C GLU A 34 -3.93 10.12 -16.31
N ASP A 35 -4.58 8.95 -16.41
CA ASP A 35 -5.16 8.45 -17.67
C ASP A 35 -6.70 8.62 -17.74
N ASN A 36 -7.32 9.25 -16.73
CA ASN A 36 -8.75 9.60 -16.74
C ASN A 36 -9.02 10.97 -16.08
N VAL A 37 -8.19 11.97 -16.40
CA VAL A 37 -8.58 13.39 -16.38
C VAL A 37 -8.57 13.96 -17.79
#